data_AF-A0A6P1MRZ5-F1
#
_entry.id   AF-A0A6P1MRZ5-F1
#
_cell.length_a   1.000
_cell.length_b   1.000
_cell.length_c   1.000
_cell.angle_alpha   90.00
_cell.angle_beta   90.00
_cell.angle_gamma   90.00
#
_symmetry.space_group_name_H-M   'P 1'
#
loop_
_entity.id
_entity.type
_entity.pdbx_description
1 polymer ?
#
loop_
_entity_poly.entity_id
_entity_poly.type
_entity_poly.pdbx_seq_one_letter_code
_entity_poly.pdbx_strand_id
1 'polypeptide(L)'
;MTAQERLSNNLHQILRDDPYIMNICKSAGIEIDILETVLQDLYNQFWFDSMTWGADILAKKMNINFSDTLTQAEKNSLVEARFKNNGKSDIDLLQNIANSWKNGETSISFINGKIVVKFIGQYGTPTDIAGLRSEISKAKPCHLDIEYLFRYLLVKDVSMMTISELESHTISQFAF
;
A
#
# COMPACT_ATOMS: atom_id res chain seq x y z
N MET A 1 37.81 6.14 -12.57
CA MET A 1 39.09 5.86 -11.91
C MET A 1 38.94 4.51 -11.26
N THR A 2 39.75 3.53 -11.65
CA THR A 2 39.64 2.16 -11.14
C THR A 2 40.14 2.08 -9.70
N ALA A 3 39.70 1.08 -8.94
CA ALA A 3 40.23 0.87 -7.58
C ALA A 3 41.74 0.63 -7.59
N GLN A 4 42.29 -0.01 -8.64
CA GLN A 4 43.74 -0.17 -8.80
C GLN A 4 44.47 1.19 -8.84
N GLU A 5 43.99 2.14 -9.65
CA GLU A 5 44.56 3.48 -9.75
C GLU A 5 44.46 4.24 -8.43
N ARG A 6 43.35 4.08 -7.71
CA ARG A 6 43.19 4.66 -6.36
C ARG A 6 44.20 4.08 -5.38
N LEU A 7 44.40 2.75 -5.38
CA LEU A 7 45.36 2.10 -4.49
C LEU A 7 46.79 2.54 -4.80
N SER A 8 47.21 2.51 -6.08
CA SER A 8 48.57 2.88 -6.47
C SER A 8 48.88 4.36 -6.19
N ASN A 9 47.90 5.25 -6.37
CA ASN A 9 48.06 6.68 -6.09
C ASN A 9 48.22 6.99 -4.59
N ASN A 10 47.73 6.13 -3.70
CA ASN A 10 47.90 6.27 -2.25
C ASN A 10 49.26 5.76 -1.74
N LEU A 11 50.05 5.07 -2.58
CA LEU A 11 51.39 4.61 -2.22
C LEU A 11 52.45 5.69 -2.43
N HIS A 12 53.57 5.57 -1.69
CA HIS A 12 54.75 6.39 -1.93
C HIS A 12 55.27 6.20 -3.37
N GLN A 13 55.75 7.27 -4.02
CA GLN A 13 56.17 7.28 -5.43
C GLN A 13 57.13 6.14 -5.79
N ILE A 14 58.16 5.90 -4.97
CA ILE A 14 59.12 4.79 -5.09
C ILE A 14 58.46 3.42 -5.28
N LEU A 15 57.32 3.16 -4.62
CA LEU A 15 56.63 1.87 -4.68
C LEU A 15 55.69 1.73 -5.88
N ARG A 16 55.41 2.82 -6.61
CA ARG A 16 54.48 2.81 -7.75
C ARG A 16 55.09 2.19 -9.00
N ASP A 17 56.42 2.21 -9.10
CA ASP A 17 57.16 1.64 -10.23
C ASP A 17 57.49 0.15 -10.00
N ASP A 18 57.26 -0.39 -8.80
CA ASP A 18 57.56 -1.77 -8.47
C ASP A 18 56.52 -2.75 -9.10
N PRO A 19 56.95 -3.69 -9.95
CA PRO A 19 56.05 -4.62 -10.63
C PRO A 19 55.29 -5.57 -9.69
N TYR A 20 55.90 -5.96 -8.56
CA TYR A 20 55.29 -6.85 -7.59
C TYR A 20 54.16 -6.13 -6.84
N ILE A 21 54.41 -4.91 -6.39
CA ILE A 21 53.40 -4.06 -5.73
C ILE A 21 52.25 -3.74 -6.67
N MET A 22 52.53 -3.43 -7.94
CA MET A 22 51.49 -3.13 -8.92
C MET A 22 50.58 -4.34 -9.19
N ASN A 23 51.13 -5.55 -9.23
CA ASN A 23 50.34 -6.77 -9.37
C ASN A 23 49.42 -7.02 -8.16
N ILE A 24 49.88 -6.75 -6.94
CA ILE A 24 49.02 -6.81 -5.74
C ILE A 24 47.89 -5.78 -5.83
N CYS A 25 48.21 -4.53 -6.16
CA CYS A 25 47.21 -3.47 -6.33
C CYS A 25 46.20 -3.80 -7.43
N LYS A 26 46.61 -4.50 -8.50
CA LYS A 26 45.73 -4.94 -9.57
C LYS A 26 44.77 -6.03 -9.09
N SER A 27 45.27 -7.08 -8.45
CA SER A 27 44.43 -8.16 -7.92
C SER A 27 43.45 -7.64 -6.87
N ALA A 28 43.91 -6.81 -5.94
CA ALA A 28 43.04 -6.18 -4.94
C ALA A 28 42.04 -5.19 -5.57
N GLY A 29 42.48 -4.43 -6.58
CA GLY A 29 41.63 -3.47 -7.29
C GLY A 29 40.44 -4.14 -7.98
N ILE A 30 40.66 -5.28 -8.64
CA ILE A 30 39.57 -6.04 -9.29
C ILE A 30 38.48 -6.42 -8.28
N GLU A 31 38.87 -6.96 -7.12
CA GLU A 31 37.91 -7.35 -6.08
C GLU A 31 37.17 -6.15 -5.50
N ILE A 32 37.85 -5.01 -5.31
CA ILE A 32 37.21 -3.78 -4.84
C ILE A 32 36.23 -3.25 -5.87
N ASP A 33 36.57 -3.24 -7.17
CA ASP A 33 35.66 -2.77 -8.23
C ASP A 33 34.39 -3.65 -8.30
N ILE A 34 34.53 -4.97 -8.11
CA ILE A 34 33.39 -5.89 -7.99
C ILE A 34 32.54 -5.54 -6.77
N LEU A 35 33.17 -5.35 -5.60
CA LEU A 35 32.48 -5.03 -4.36
C LEU A 35 31.75 -3.68 -4.45
N GLU A 36 32.37 -2.67 -5.05
CA GLU A 36 31.74 -1.36 -5.31
C GLU A 36 30.52 -1.51 -6.24
N THR A 37 30.60 -2.37 -7.26
CA THR A 37 29.47 -2.68 -8.13
C THR A 37 28.31 -3.34 -7.37
N VAL A 38 28.62 -4.32 -6.51
CA VAL A 38 27.60 -5.00 -5.69
C VAL A 38 26.98 -4.06 -4.67
N LEU A 39 27.77 -3.21 -4.03
CA LEU A 39 27.26 -2.19 -3.12
C LEU A 39 26.33 -1.20 -3.83
N GLN A 40 26.67 -0.81 -5.06
CA GLN A 40 25.83 0.08 -5.84
C GLN A 40 24.52 -0.58 -6.26
N ASP A 41 24.54 -1.86 -6.66
CA ASP A 41 23.31 -2.61 -6.93
C ASP A 41 22.43 -2.70 -5.67
N LEU A 42 23.02 -3.05 -4.53
CA LEU A 42 22.31 -3.10 -3.24
C LEU A 42 21.72 -1.73 -2.87
N TYR A 43 22.47 -0.65 -3.08
CA TYR A 43 22.00 0.71 -2.84
C TYR A 43 20.76 1.03 -3.70
N ASN A 44 20.80 0.65 -4.98
CA ASN A 44 19.68 0.86 -5.90
C ASN A 44 18.42 0.06 -5.48
N GLN A 45 18.57 -1.05 -4.76
CA GLN A 45 17.43 -1.81 -4.27
C GLN A 45 16.67 -1.13 -3.12
N PHE A 46 17.26 -0.16 -2.43
CA PHE A 46 16.58 0.56 -1.35
C PHE A 46 15.58 1.60 -1.85
N TRP A 47 15.66 2.01 -3.11
CA TRP A 47 14.77 3.00 -3.69
C TRP A 47 13.72 2.34 -4.59
N PHE A 48 12.46 2.71 -4.42
CA PHE A 48 11.36 2.12 -5.20
C PHE A 48 11.52 2.38 -6.71
N ASP A 49 12.07 3.52 -7.12
CA ASP A 49 12.25 3.85 -8.54
C ASP A 49 13.31 2.98 -9.23
N SER A 50 14.34 2.55 -8.50
CA SER A 50 15.49 1.82 -9.07
C SER A 50 15.53 0.34 -8.68
N MET A 51 14.68 -0.14 -7.78
CA MET A 51 14.73 -1.52 -7.34
C MET A 51 14.33 -2.50 -8.46
N THR A 52 15.00 -3.64 -8.45
CA THR A 52 14.74 -4.77 -9.33
C THR A 52 14.26 -5.94 -8.46
N TRP A 53 15.17 -6.79 -8.01
CA TRP A 53 14.85 -7.95 -7.19
C TRP A 53 14.39 -7.58 -5.76
N GLY A 54 14.71 -6.37 -5.28
CA GLY A 54 14.25 -5.87 -3.98
C GLY A 54 12.73 -5.82 -3.85
N ALA A 55 12.03 -5.57 -4.95
CA ALA A 55 10.56 -5.51 -5.01
C ALA A 55 9.92 -6.83 -4.60
N ASP A 56 10.44 -7.95 -5.09
CA ASP A 56 9.92 -9.30 -4.80
C ASP A 56 10.10 -9.69 -3.33
N ILE A 57 11.20 -9.25 -2.70
CA ILE A 57 11.45 -9.47 -1.26
C ILE A 57 10.45 -8.68 -0.43
N LEU A 58 10.23 -7.40 -0.76
CA LEU A 58 9.27 -6.55 -0.06
C LEU A 58 7.84 -7.06 -0.23
N ALA A 59 7.47 -7.48 -1.44
CA ALA A 59 6.16 -8.06 -1.72
C ALA A 59 5.89 -9.30 -0.86
N LYS A 60 6.86 -10.22 -0.74
CA LYS A 60 6.76 -11.38 0.17
C LYS A 60 6.53 -10.95 1.62
N LYS A 61 7.26 -9.94 2.11
CA LYS A 61 7.08 -9.43 3.49
C LYS A 61 5.71 -8.77 3.70
N MET A 62 5.16 -8.12 2.67
CA MET A 62 3.86 -7.44 2.71
C MET A 62 2.67 -8.35 2.34
N ASN A 63 2.94 -9.63 2.07
CA ASN A 63 1.97 -10.59 1.57
C ASN A 63 1.22 -10.10 0.31
N ILE A 64 1.99 -9.57 -0.64
CA ILE A 64 1.54 -9.15 -1.97
C ILE A 64 1.93 -10.24 -2.96
N ASN A 65 0.95 -10.73 -3.74
CA ASN A 65 1.20 -11.62 -4.85
C ASN A 65 1.22 -10.80 -6.14
N PHE A 66 2.36 -10.79 -6.84
CA PHE A 66 2.43 -10.19 -8.16
C PHE A 66 1.78 -11.10 -9.19
N SER A 67 1.08 -10.51 -10.16
CA SER A 67 0.72 -11.20 -11.40
C SER A 67 1.96 -11.32 -12.28
N ASP A 68 2.10 -12.46 -12.97
CA ASP A 68 3.24 -12.73 -13.87
C ASP A 68 3.30 -11.77 -15.08
N THR A 69 2.22 -11.03 -15.32
CA THR A 69 2.11 -10.05 -16.42
C THR A 69 2.65 -8.66 -16.11
N LEU A 70 3.00 -8.38 -14.85
CA LEU A 70 3.40 -7.03 -14.41
C LEU A 70 4.85 -6.71 -14.79
N THR A 71 5.05 -5.51 -15.31
CA THR A 71 6.39 -4.94 -15.52
C THR A 71 7.07 -4.58 -14.20
N GLN A 72 8.39 -4.45 -14.20
CA GLN A 72 9.14 -4.08 -12.99
C GLN A 72 8.68 -2.75 -12.39
N ALA A 73 8.42 -1.74 -13.23
CA ALA A 73 7.94 -0.43 -12.77
C ALA A 73 6.56 -0.52 -12.09
N GLU A 74 5.66 -1.36 -12.61
CA GLU A 74 4.35 -1.59 -12.00
C GLU A 74 4.46 -2.34 -10.67
N LYS A 75 5.34 -3.35 -10.59
CA LYS A 75 5.65 -4.05 -9.33
C LYS A 75 6.15 -3.06 -8.28
N ASN A 76 7.05 -2.17 -8.68
CA ASN A 76 7.61 -1.16 -7.80
C ASN A 76 6.55 -0.19 -7.27
N SER A 77 5.70 0.31 -8.17
CA SER A 77 4.59 1.20 -7.81
C SER A 77 3.61 0.55 -6.85
N LEU A 78 3.30 -0.74 -7.02
CA LEU A 78 2.41 -1.48 -6.12
C LEU A 78 3.00 -1.65 -4.71
N VAL A 79 4.28 -2.00 -4.61
CA VAL A 79 4.98 -2.11 -3.33
C VAL A 79 5.07 -0.76 -2.65
N GLU A 80 5.40 0.30 -3.39
CA GLU A 80 5.45 1.65 -2.87
C GLU A 80 4.09 2.11 -2.34
N ALA A 81 3.02 1.92 -3.11
CA ALA A 81 1.66 2.26 -2.70
C ALA A 81 1.26 1.53 -1.42
N ARG A 82 1.58 0.23 -1.32
CA ARG A 82 1.31 -0.56 -0.11
C ARG A 82 2.16 -0.11 1.06
N PHE A 83 3.43 0.19 0.85
CA PHE A 83 4.34 0.67 1.90
C PHE A 83 3.85 2.01 2.47
N LYS A 84 3.45 2.94 1.60
CA LYS A 84 2.88 4.25 1.98
C LYS A 84 1.51 4.11 2.66
N ASN A 85 0.68 3.17 2.21
CA ASN A 85 -0.63 2.89 2.79
C ASN A 85 -0.59 2.03 4.06
N ASN A 86 0.56 1.48 4.46
CA ASN A 86 0.74 0.77 5.73
C ASN A 86 0.85 1.73 6.93
N GLY A 87 0.16 2.87 6.86
CA GLY A 87 0.10 3.89 7.89
C GLY A 87 -0.94 3.58 8.96
N LYS A 88 -1.09 4.53 9.90
CA LYS A 88 -2.11 4.52 10.95
C LYS A 88 -3.49 4.37 10.32
N SER A 89 -4.29 3.42 10.80
CA SER A 89 -5.72 3.33 10.50
C SER A 89 -6.41 4.59 11.05
N ASP A 90 -6.42 5.67 10.27
CA ASP A 90 -7.11 6.89 10.61
C ASP A 90 -8.58 6.81 10.19
N ILE A 91 -9.43 7.60 10.84
CA ILE A 91 -10.84 7.72 10.52
C ILE A 91 -10.99 8.18 9.06
N ASP A 92 -10.12 9.07 8.58
CA ASP A 92 -10.12 9.56 7.20
C ASP A 92 -9.84 8.46 6.18
N LEU A 93 -8.94 7.52 6.49
CA LEU A 93 -8.65 6.38 5.61
C LEU A 93 -9.87 5.46 5.49
N LEU A 94 -10.48 5.13 6.62
CA LEU A 94 -11.69 4.32 6.64
C LEU A 94 -12.82 5.04 5.89
N GLN A 95 -12.94 6.36 6.06
CA GLN A 95 -13.94 7.20 5.42
C GLN A 95 -13.76 7.20 3.90
N ASN A 96 -12.52 7.29 3.43
CA ASN A 96 -12.19 7.21 2.00
C ASN A 96 -12.53 5.83 1.41
N ILE A 97 -12.21 4.75 2.12
CA ILE A 97 -12.57 3.38 1.69
C ILE A 97 -14.09 3.25 1.59
N ALA A 98 -14.83 3.72 2.60
CA ALA A 98 -16.29 3.64 2.61
C ALA A 98 -16.94 4.51 1.52
N ASN A 99 -16.43 5.71 1.26
CA ASN A 99 -16.93 6.60 0.20
C ASN A 99 -16.62 6.10 -1.21
N SER A 100 -15.46 5.43 -1.40
CA SER A 100 -15.11 4.81 -2.69
C SER A 100 -16.07 3.69 -3.10
N TRP A 101 -16.84 3.16 -2.14
CA TRP A 101 -17.77 2.07 -2.36
C TRP A 101 -19.10 2.58 -2.94
N LYS A 102 -19.29 2.37 -4.24
CA LYS A 102 -20.53 2.66 -4.99
C LYS A 102 -21.15 4.05 -4.73
N ASN A 103 -20.34 5.10 -4.66
CA ASN A 103 -20.80 6.50 -4.41
C ASN A 103 -21.62 6.65 -3.12
N GLY A 104 -21.36 5.81 -2.11
CA GLY A 104 -22.06 5.89 -0.84
C GLY A 104 -21.62 7.12 -0.07
N GLU A 105 -22.53 8.08 0.14
CA GLU A 105 -22.38 9.07 1.21
C GLU A 105 -22.39 8.32 2.54
N THR A 106 -21.22 8.10 3.11
CA THR A 106 -21.04 7.43 4.40
C THR A 106 -20.39 8.38 5.39
N SER A 107 -20.65 8.19 6.68
CA SER A 107 -19.96 8.89 7.74
C SER A 107 -19.40 7.88 8.73
N ILE A 108 -18.12 7.99 9.02
CA ILE A 108 -17.43 7.17 10.01
C ILE A 108 -17.18 8.00 11.26
N SER A 109 -17.48 7.43 12.41
CA SER A 109 -17.28 8.05 13.71
C SER A 109 -16.72 7.04 14.69
N PHE A 110 -15.97 7.51 15.68
CA PHE A 110 -15.48 6.67 16.77
C PHE A 110 -16.28 6.98 18.04
N ILE A 111 -17.15 6.07 18.46
CA ILE A 111 -18.08 6.28 19.57
C ILE A 111 -17.93 5.10 20.54
N ASN A 112 -17.70 5.37 21.83
CA ASN A 112 -17.63 4.37 22.90
C ASN A 112 -16.67 3.19 22.61
N GLY A 113 -15.52 3.45 22.00
CA GLY A 113 -14.54 2.41 21.68
C GLY A 113 -14.84 1.59 20.43
N LYS A 114 -15.86 1.96 19.65
CA LYS A 114 -16.25 1.30 18.41
C LYS A 114 -16.20 2.25 17.22
N ILE A 115 -15.85 1.71 16.07
CA ILE A 115 -15.93 2.40 14.78
C ILE A 115 -17.36 2.23 14.26
N VAL A 116 -18.08 3.33 14.12
CA VAL A 116 -19.47 3.34 13.62
C VAL A 116 -19.46 3.85 12.19
N VAL A 117 -19.90 3.01 11.25
CA VAL A 117 -20.06 3.36 9.83
C VAL A 117 -21.54 3.59 9.57
N LYS A 118 -21.92 4.84 9.31
CA LYS A 118 -23.30 5.24 9.03
C LYS A 118 -23.49 5.52 7.54
N PHE A 119 -24.43 4.83 6.91
CA PHE A 119 -24.82 5.10 5.53
C PHE A 119 -25.87 6.23 5.51
N ILE A 120 -25.55 7.34 4.84
CA ILE A 120 -26.39 8.54 4.78
C ILE A 120 -27.19 8.60 3.48
N GLY A 121 -26.58 8.13 2.38
CA GLY A 121 -27.11 8.23 1.02
C GLY A 121 -28.37 7.39 0.75
N GLN A 122 -28.20 6.17 0.24
CA GLN A 122 -29.33 5.34 -0.19
C GLN A 122 -30.02 4.62 0.98
N TYR A 123 -31.35 4.51 0.90
CA TYR A 123 -32.14 3.68 1.81
C TYR A 123 -31.95 2.20 1.49
N GLY A 124 -31.89 1.39 2.55
CA GLY A 124 -31.76 -0.06 2.46
C GLY A 124 -30.34 -0.58 2.67
N THR A 125 -30.20 -1.88 2.45
CA THR A 125 -28.96 -2.64 2.59
C THR A 125 -28.19 -2.61 1.26
N PRO A 126 -26.97 -2.04 1.18
CA PRO A 126 -26.18 -2.07 -0.06
C PRO A 126 -26.00 -3.50 -0.60
N THR A 127 -26.02 -3.65 -1.93
CA THR A 127 -25.94 -4.96 -2.60
C THR A 127 -24.65 -5.74 -2.34
N ASP A 128 -23.56 -5.04 -2.00
CA ASP A 128 -22.26 -5.67 -1.73
C ASP A 128 -21.64 -5.14 -0.43
N ILE A 129 -22.25 -5.51 0.70
CA ILE A 129 -21.71 -5.23 2.03
C ILE A 129 -20.55 -6.16 2.37
N ALA A 130 -20.53 -7.37 1.81
CA ALA A 130 -19.49 -8.36 2.10
C ALA A 130 -18.11 -7.88 1.62
N GLY A 131 -18.04 -7.32 0.40
CA GLY A 131 -16.82 -6.70 -0.11
C GLY A 131 -16.36 -5.54 0.76
N LEU A 132 -17.27 -4.62 1.11
CA LEU A 132 -16.95 -3.48 1.96
C LEU A 132 -16.45 -3.90 3.36
N ARG A 133 -17.09 -4.90 3.98
CA ARG A 133 -16.66 -5.45 5.28
C ARG A 133 -15.25 -6.02 5.19
N SER A 134 -14.92 -6.72 4.10
CA SER A 134 -13.59 -7.28 3.88
C SER A 134 -12.52 -6.18 3.79
N GLU A 135 -12.77 -5.15 2.98
CA GLU A 135 -11.80 -4.05 2.81
C GLU A 135 -11.63 -3.22 4.07
N ILE A 136 -12.72 -2.86 4.75
CA ILE A 136 -12.65 -2.13 6.03
C ILE A 136 -11.94 -3.00 7.09
N SER A 137 -12.19 -4.31 7.13
CA SER A 137 -11.53 -5.20 8.09
C SER A 137 -10.02 -5.32 7.88
N LYS A 138 -9.53 -5.15 6.65
CA LYS A 138 -8.09 -5.10 6.35
C LYS A 138 -7.46 -3.79 6.84
N ALA A 139 -8.20 -2.69 6.75
CA ALA A 139 -7.73 -1.36 7.13
C ALA A 139 -7.88 -1.08 8.64
N LYS A 140 -8.84 -1.70 9.33
CA LYS A 140 -9.11 -1.51 10.76
C LYS A 140 -8.01 -2.12 11.65
N PRO A 141 -7.74 -1.54 12.84
CA PRO A 141 -6.99 -2.23 13.89
C PRO A 141 -7.76 -3.44 14.43
N CYS A 142 -7.10 -4.58 14.58
CA CYS A 142 -7.73 -5.85 14.99
C CYS A 142 -8.63 -5.75 16.25
N HIS A 143 -8.27 -4.90 17.22
CA HIS A 143 -8.94 -4.77 18.51
C HIS A 143 -10.17 -3.84 18.54
N LEU A 144 -10.44 -3.07 17.48
CA LEU A 144 -11.54 -2.09 17.48
C LEU A 144 -12.77 -2.65 16.78
N ASP A 145 -13.89 -2.78 17.49
CA ASP A 145 -15.12 -3.31 16.88
C ASP A 145 -15.74 -2.34 15.85
N ILE A 146 -16.44 -2.87 14.85
CA ILE A 146 -17.15 -2.06 13.83
C ILE A 146 -18.64 -2.32 13.89
N GLU A 147 -19.41 -1.24 13.89
CA GLU A 147 -20.87 -1.25 13.79
C GLU A 147 -21.31 -0.58 12.49
N TYR A 148 -22.23 -1.21 11.76
CA TYR A 148 -22.78 -0.67 10.52
C TYR A 148 -24.22 -0.23 10.75
N LEU A 149 -24.50 1.05 10.54
CA LEU A 149 -25.82 1.64 10.68
C LEU A 149 -26.38 1.95 9.30
N PHE A 150 -27.46 1.26 8.95
CA PHE A 150 -28.20 1.47 7.70
C PHE A 150 -29.37 2.42 7.91
N ARG A 151 -29.72 3.15 6.86
CA ARG A 151 -30.87 4.05 6.83
C ARG A 151 -32.02 3.33 6.14
N TYR A 152 -33.17 3.27 6.78
CA TYR A 152 -34.40 2.67 6.24
C TYR A 152 -35.55 3.68 6.29
N LEU A 153 -36.55 3.50 5.42
CA LEU A 153 -37.83 4.19 5.48
C LEU A 153 -38.66 3.62 6.64
N LEU A 154 -39.10 4.48 7.54
CA LEU A 154 -39.95 4.10 8.67
C LEU A 154 -41.42 4.23 8.30
N VAL A 155 -42.30 3.49 8.99
CA VAL A 155 -43.76 3.52 8.77
C VAL A 155 -44.33 4.94 8.84
N LYS A 156 -43.79 5.79 9.72
CA LYS A 156 -44.16 7.22 9.82
C LYS A 156 -43.82 8.01 8.55
N ASP A 157 -42.72 7.68 7.88
CA ASP A 157 -42.28 8.37 6.67
C ASP A 157 -43.12 7.93 5.47
N VAL A 158 -43.51 6.65 5.45
CA VAL A 158 -44.45 6.07 4.48
C VAL A 158 -45.83 6.70 4.55
N SER A 159 -46.30 7.04 5.76
CA SER A 159 -47.63 7.65 5.95
C SER A 159 -47.79 9.04 5.31
N MET A 160 -46.67 9.68 4.96
CA MET A 160 -46.64 11.00 4.31
C MET A 160 -46.39 10.92 2.79
N MET A 161 -46.15 9.73 2.24
CA MET A 161 -45.87 9.52 0.82
C MET A 161 -47.16 9.26 0.03
N THR A 162 -47.18 9.70 -1.22
CA THR A 162 -48.24 9.33 -2.17
C THR A 162 -48.07 7.89 -2.65
N ILE A 163 -49.15 7.28 -3.17
CA ILE A 163 -49.11 5.90 -3.69
C ILE A 163 -48.10 5.76 -4.84
N SER A 164 -47.99 6.77 -5.70
CA SER A 164 -47.03 6.79 -6.82
C SER A 164 -45.56 6.85 -6.35
N GLU A 165 -45.28 7.53 -5.24
CA GLU A 165 -43.94 7.54 -4.65
C GLU A 165 -43.58 6.19 -4.02
N LEU A 166 -44.56 5.54 -3.38
CA LEU A 166 -44.40 4.19 -2.79
C LEU A 166 -44.08 3.13 -3.84
N GLU A 167 -44.70 3.18 -5.01
CA GLU A 167 -44.44 2.25 -6.12
C GLU A 167 -43.01 2.36 -6.69
N SER A 168 -42.35 3.51 -6.51
CA SER A 168 -40.97 3.72 -6.97
C SER A 168 -39.90 3.13 -6.04
N HIS A 169 -40.27 2.77 -4.81
CA HIS A 169 -39.37 2.27 -3.78
C HIS A 169 -39.35 0.74 -3.71
N THR A 170 -38.17 0.16 -3.51
CA THR A 170 -38.02 -1.30 -3.39
C THR A 170 -38.23 -1.76 -1.95
N ILE A 171 -38.76 -2.97 -1.76
CA ILE A 171 -39.06 -3.55 -0.44
C ILE A 171 -37.85 -3.53 0.50
N SER A 172 -36.62 -3.68 -0.01
CA SER A 172 -35.37 -3.63 0.77
C SER A 172 -35.05 -2.29 1.42
N GLN A 173 -35.80 -1.22 1.10
CA GLN A 173 -35.61 0.14 1.63
C GLN A 173 -36.42 0.40 2.90
N PHE A 174 -37.38 -0.47 3.22
CA PHE A 174 -38.26 -0.31 4.39
C PHE A 174 -37.66 -1.01 5.62
N ALA A 175 -37.89 -0.42 6.79
CA ALA A 175 -37.57 -1.06 8.06
C ALA A 175 -38.64 -2.13 8.36
N PHE A 176 -38.22 -3.39 8.47
CA PHE A 176 -39.05 -4.51 8.93
C PHE A 176 -38.74 -4.84 10.39
#